data_AF-A0A2J6PIA1-F1
#
_entry.id   AF-A0A2J6PIA1-F1
#
_cell.length_a   1.000
_cell.length_b   1.000
_cell.length_c   1.000
_cell.angle_alpha   90.00
_cell.angle_beta   90.00
_cell.angle_gamma   90.00
#
_symmetry.space_group_name_H-M   'P 1'
#
loop_
_entity.id
_entity.type
_entity.pdbx_description
1 polymer ?
#
loop_
_entity_poly.entity_id
_entity_poly.type
_entity_poly.pdbx_seq_one_letter_code
_entity_poly.pdbx_strand_id
1 'polypeptide(L)'
;YCGPECQQVHWTKHKLDCESKLASVEWLPTWTEQNRASFLTSRPKYTWEKYLWGNVPEYDLLNLPKNEGIDHDKDLQICFTASGDLRNVMNTVVARPSEFERECQIVINDRDADVVLRNAVILLLAFNFPFGEASELIVHFWYSAALPTAMYNAGIVRVIIPQLLEFCGTEQFVNATKEVPISIARVVGKSTLRLTLFKQESLYILRVLRSRNNVSIEMSQKHRAEVMLASSTLFELDHIELLYLVTLPHRRLSDRRWRETGILLPYGYSTEGFDVMNPTRMFHDLSNPIEGTHIPIDQTSTDGVAFNGLHGRMFFERRNLVTEFCLVLPLLNLRFHLSRVDARLLPASLKLNHMNPRFDCIDVSNIADHIHLGIKATLATFGPVLKSKSENPHATLLTYLI
;
A
#
# COMPACT_ATOMS: atom_id res chain seq x y z
N TYR A 1 -7.66 28.14 6.60
CA TYR A 1 -8.27 28.70 7.82
C TYR A 1 -9.69 29.13 7.52
N CYS A 2 -10.59 29.08 8.49
CA CYS A 2 -11.98 29.53 8.34
C CYS A 2 -12.12 31.04 8.09
N GLY A 3 -11.11 31.81 8.52
CA GLY A 3 -11.02 33.26 8.41
C GLY A 3 -9.74 33.79 9.08
N PRO A 4 -9.49 35.11 9.07
CA PRO A 4 -8.30 35.73 9.66
C PRO A 4 -8.17 35.50 11.17
N GLU A 5 -9.30 35.43 11.89
CA GLU A 5 -9.33 35.16 13.33
C GLU A 5 -8.77 33.77 13.66
N CYS A 6 -9.26 32.74 12.96
CA CYS A 6 -8.71 31.37 13.01
C CYS A 6 -7.20 31.35 12.73
N GLN A 7 -6.72 32.17 11.79
CA GLN A 7 -5.29 32.27 11.46
C GLN A 7 -4.49 32.92 12.58
N GLN A 8 -4.96 34.03 13.16
CA GLN A 8 -4.28 34.72 14.25
C GLN A 8 -4.17 33.83 15.50
N VAL A 9 -5.23 33.11 15.84
CA VAL A 9 -5.21 32.14 16.95
C VAL A 9 -4.18 31.04 16.73
N HIS A 10 -4.05 30.54 15.49
CA HIS A 10 -3.07 29.51 15.16
C HIS A 10 -1.63 30.05 14.98
N TRP A 11 -1.46 31.35 14.77
CA TRP A 11 -0.17 31.96 14.41
C TRP A 11 0.95 31.62 15.39
N THR A 12 0.68 31.65 16.70
CA THR A 12 1.69 31.32 17.72
C THR A 12 2.28 29.91 17.55
N LYS A 13 1.48 28.94 17.10
CA LYS A 13 1.94 27.59 16.79
C LYS A 13 2.60 27.54 15.41
N HIS A 14 1.94 28.12 14.40
CA HIS A 14 2.40 28.08 13.01
C HIS A 14 3.73 28.81 12.78
N LYS A 15 4.01 29.88 13.53
CA LYS A 15 5.24 30.68 13.40
C LYS A 15 6.50 29.82 13.56
N LEU A 16 6.48 28.85 14.49
CA LEU A 16 7.60 27.93 14.71
C LEU A 16 7.93 27.10 13.47
N ASP A 17 6.89 26.67 12.75
CA ASP A 17 7.05 25.92 11.51
C ASP A 17 7.47 26.84 10.35
N CYS A 18 6.85 28.02 10.26
CA CYS A 18 7.11 28.98 9.20
C CYS A 18 8.56 29.49 9.23
N GLU A 19 9.11 29.71 10.42
CA GLU A 19 10.48 30.19 10.64
C GLU A 19 11.49 29.05 10.87
N SER A 20 11.07 27.79 10.69
CA SER A 20 11.95 26.63 10.86
C SER A 20 13.13 26.66 9.89
N LYS A 21 14.34 26.36 10.38
CA LYS A 21 15.54 26.22 9.54
C LYS A 21 15.30 25.22 8.40
N LEU A 22 14.55 24.14 8.64
CA LEU A 22 14.25 23.12 7.63
C LEU A 22 13.40 23.66 6.47
N ALA A 23 12.60 24.71 6.73
CA ALA A 23 11.79 25.40 5.75
C ALA A 23 12.55 26.47 4.96
N SER A 24 13.82 26.72 5.28
CA SER A 24 14.65 27.69 4.56
C SER A 24 15.12 27.14 3.21
N VAL A 25 15.15 28.02 2.20
CA VAL A 25 15.84 27.76 0.92
C VAL A 25 17.36 27.62 1.11
N GLU A 26 17.90 28.20 2.16
CA GLU A 26 19.32 28.14 2.54
C GLU A 26 19.65 26.95 3.45
N TRP A 27 18.68 26.08 3.74
CA TRP A 27 18.94 24.89 4.54
C TRP A 27 19.99 24.01 3.86
N LEU A 28 21.02 23.64 4.62
CA LEU A 28 22.05 22.71 4.20
C LEU A 28 21.98 21.45 5.07
N PRO A 29 22.26 20.27 4.49
CA PRO A 29 22.42 19.04 5.25
C PRO A 29 23.52 19.13 6.28
N THR A 30 23.39 18.33 7.34
CA THR A 30 24.33 18.27 8.45
C THR A 30 25.75 17.91 7.97
N TRP A 31 25.90 17.04 6.98
CA TRP A 31 27.23 16.71 6.44
C TRP A 31 27.93 17.90 5.78
N THR A 32 27.17 18.82 5.18
CA THR A 32 27.72 20.04 4.58
C THR A 32 28.15 21.02 5.68
N GLU A 33 27.30 21.23 6.68
CA GLU A 33 27.61 22.12 7.81
C GLU A 33 28.82 21.65 8.62
N GLN A 34 28.97 20.33 8.76
CA GLN A 34 30.08 19.70 9.48
C GLN A 34 31.31 19.45 8.60
N ASN A 35 31.28 19.83 7.32
CA ASN A 35 32.34 19.57 6.34
C ASN A 35 32.81 18.09 6.31
N ARG A 36 31.85 17.15 6.38
CA ARG A 36 32.14 15.71 6.33
C ARG A 36 32.46 15.29 4.89
N ALA A 37 33.66 14.78 4.67
CA ALA A 37 34.17 14.40 3.34
C ALA A 37 33.49 13.17 2.72
N SER A 38 32.86 12.31 3.54
CA SER A 38 32.15 11.11 3.11
C SER A 38 30.67 11.21 3.47
N PHE A 39 29.81 11.38 2.46
CA PHE A 39 28.37 11.19 2.57
C PHE A 39 28.05 9.70 2.38
N LEU A 40 27.02 9.18 3.09
CA LEU A 40 26.60 7.77 2.99
C LEU A 40 27.73 6.76 3.30
N THR A 41 28.48 6.98 4.39
CA THR A 41 29.48 6.01 4.88
C THR A 41 28.86 4.62 4.99
N SER A 42 29.61 3.59 4.55
CA SER A 42 29.23 2.18 4.45
C SER A 42 27.87 1.82 5.05
N ARG A 43 26.89 1.53 4.18
CA ARG A 43 25.55 1.05 4.54
C ARG A 43 25.71 0.04 5.69
N PRO A 44 25.17 0.31 6.89
CA PRO A 44 25.24 -0.66 7.96
C PRO A 44 24.61 -1.98 7.46
N LYS A 45 25.16 -3.12 7.89
CA LYS A 45 24.60 -4.45 7.59
C LYS A 45 23.26 -4.59 8.33
N TYR A 46 22.24 -3.87 7.89
CA TYR A 46 20.89 -4.10 8.34
C TYR A 46 20.24 -5.18 7.48
N THR A 47 19.53 -6.05 8.19
CA THR A 47 18.71 -7.15 7.74
C THR A 47 17.45 -6.59 7.09
N TRP A 48 17.56 -6.08 5.87
CA TRP A 48 16.41 -5.60 5.12
C TRP A 48 15.57 -6.80 4.67
N GLU A 49 14.56 -7.14 5.46
CA GLU A 49 13.70 -8.29 5.15
C GLU A 49 12.32 -7.90 4.63
N LYS A 50 11.86 -6.63 4.81
CA LYS A 50 10.45 -6.25 4.57
C LYS A 50 10.27 -4.86 3.97
N TYR A 51 9.42 -4.78 2.95
CA TYR A 51 8.93 -3.53 2.37
C TYR A 51 7.56 -3.18 2.95
N LEU A 52 7.37 -1.94 3.41
CA LEU A 52 6.09 -1.49 3.96
C LEU A 52 5.11 -1.09 2.87
N TRP A 53 5.51 -0.51 1.76
CA TRP A 53 4.62 -0.24 0.62
C TRP A 53 5.32 -0.68 -0.65
N GLY A 54 4.61 -0.70 -1.77
CA GLY A 54 5.23 -0.85 -3.07
C GLY A 54 6.31 0.21 -3.29
N ASN A 55 7.37 -0.17 -3.99
CA ASN A 55 8.52 0.68 -4.29
C ASN A 55 8.68 0.90 -5.80
N VAL A 56 7.67 0.50 -6.58
CA VAL A 56 7.59 0.74 -8.02
C VAL A 56 6.62 1.88 -8.31
N PRO A 57 6.79 2.62 -9.43
CA PRO A 57 5.85 3.63 -9.84
C PRO A 57 4.42 3.09 -9.93
N GLU A 58 3.45 3.96 -9.66
CA GLU A 58 2.04 3.64 -9.81
C GLU A 58 1.59 3.71 -11.27
N TYR A 59 0.78 2.74 -11.70
CA TYR A 59 0.22 2.71 -13.05
C TYR A 59 -1.04 1.83 -13.14
N ASP A 60 -1.78 2.02 -14.23
CA ASP A 60 -2.78 1.08 -14.73
C ASP A 60 -2.07 0.03 -15.59
N LEU A 61 -2.07 -1.22 -15.12
CA LEU A 61 -1.42 -2.35 -15.79
C LEU A 61 -2.12 -2.71 -17.11
N LEU A 62 -3.45 -2.59 -17.14
CA LEU A 62 -4.24 -3.00 -18.28
C LEU A 62 -4.16 -1.94 -19.37
N ASN A 63 -4.33 -0.67 -19.01
CA ASN A 63 -4.39 0.47 -19.95
C ASN A 63 -5.23 0.11 -21.18
N LEU A 64 -6.44 -0.40 -20.89
CA LEU A 64 -7.29 -1.14 -21.82
C LEU A 64 -7.41 -0.43 -23.19
N PRO A 65 -7.70 0.89 -23.26
CA PRO A 65 -7.88 1.57 -24.54
C PRO A 65 -6.64 1.52 -25.45
N LYS A 66 -5.44 1.48 -24.87
CA LYS A 66 -4.17 1.54 -25.62
C LYS A 66 -3.54 0.17 -25.86
N ASN A 67 -3.71 -0.76 -24.92
CA ASN A 67 -3.09 -2.08 -25.01
C ASN A 67 -4.02 -3.08 -25.69
N GLU A 68 -5.25 -3.21 -25.23
CA GLU A 68 -6.20 -4.25 -25.66
C GLU A 68 -7.26 -3.73 -26.66
N GLY A 69 -7.45 -2.41 -26.70
CA GLY A 69 -8.47 -1.71 -27.49
C GLY A 69 -9.75 -1.45 -26.69
N ILE A 70 -10.44 -0.35 -27.01
CA ILE A 70 -11.71 0.04 -26.37
C ILE A 70 -12.84 -0.97 -26.64
N ASP A 71 -12.77 -1.67 -27.78
CA ASP A 71 -13.76 -2.65 -28.22
C ASP A 71 -13.43 -4.07 -27.71
N HIS A 72 -12.51 -4.22 -26.76
CA HIS A 72 -12.13 -5.53 -26.23
C HIS A 72 -13.33 -6.21 -25.54
N ASP A 73 -13.75 -7.34 -26.07
CA ASP A 73 -14.99 -8.01 -25.70
C ASP A 73 -14.78 -9.40 -25.09
N LYS A 74 -13.60 -9.67 -24.52
CA LYS A 74 -13.27 -10.96 -23.88
C LYS A 74 -12.98 -10.79 -22.40
N ASP A 75 -13.08 -11.91 -21.68
CA ASP A 75 -12.68 -11.97 -20.27
C ASP A 75 -11.17 -11.81 -20.14
N LEU A 76 -10.77 -11.04 -19.13
CA LEU A 76 -9.37 -10.71 -18.86
C LEU A 76 -8.86 -11.46 -17.63
N GLN A 77 -7.61 -11.90 -17.70
CA GLN A 77 -6.90 -12.49 -16.59
C GLN A 77 -5.58 -11.77 -16.35
N ILE A 78 -5.49 -11.10 -15.20
CA ILE A 78 -4.39 -10.21 -14.83
C ILE A 78 -3.68 -10.78 -13.59
N CYS A 79 -2.35 -10.63 -13.50
CA CYS A 79 -1.55 -11.14 -12.39
C CYS A 79 -0.59 -10.08 -11.84
N PHE A 80 -0.67 -9.81 -10.55
CA PHE A 80 0.31 -9.05 -9.77
C PHE A 80 1.11 -10.05 -8.93
N THR A 81 2.31 -10.41 -9.41
CA THR A 81 3.05 -11.59 -8.90
C THR A 81 3.80 -11.33 -7.60
N ALA A 82 4.14 -10.06 -7.33
CA ALA A 82 4.86 -9.57 -6.17
C ALA A 82 4.31 -8.19 -5.75
N SER A 83 3.03 -8.20 -5.37
CA SER A 83 2.24 -7.02 -5.05
C SER A 83 2.48 -6.56 -3.62
N GLY A 84 3.52 -5.75 -3.42
CA GLY A 84 3.87 -5.15 -2.12
C GLY A 84 2.75 -4.31 -1.48
N ASP A 85 1.83 -3.82 -2.31
CA ASP A 85 0.57 -3.19 -1.90
C ASP A 85 -0.50 -3.33 -3.01
N LEU A 86 -1.64 -2.64 -2.85
CA LEU A 86 -2.79 -2.67 -3.77
C LEU A 86 -2.89 -1.45 -4.71
N ARG A 87 -1.91 -0.54 -4.78
CA ARG A 87 -2.05 0.69 -5.56
C ARG A 87 -2.26 0.42 -7.05
N ASN A 88 -1.40 -0.41 -7.64
CA ASN A 88 -1.52 -0.78 -9.06
C ASN A 88 -2.78 -1.61 -9.33
N VAL A 89 -3.20 -2.44 -8.37
CA VAL A 89 -4.46 -3.18 -8.44
C VAL A 89 -5.65 -2.22 -8.51
N MET A 90 -5.72 -1.25 -7.59
CA MET A 90 -6.81 -0.28 -7.55
C MET A 90 -6.79 0.63 -8.77
N ASN A 91 -5.62 1.15 -9.18
CA ASN A 91 -5.49 1.96 -10.38
C ASN A 91 -5.98 1.22 -11.64
N THR A 92 -5.60 -0.05 -11.80
CA THR A 92 -6.02 -0.89 -12.93
C THR A 92 -7.54 -1.14 -12.95
N VAL A 93 -8.14 -1.30 -11.77
CA VAL A 93 -9.60 -1.52 -11.67
C VAL A 93 -10.37 -0.23 -11.93
N VAL A 94 -9.92 0.89 -11.37
CA VAL A 94 -10.59 2.20 -11.48
C VAL A 94 -10.44 2.80 -12.87
N ALA A 95 -9.29 2.66 -13.52
CA ALA A 95 -9.03 3.19 -14.87
C ALA A 95 -9.81 2.48 -15.98
N ARG A 96 -10.54 1.41 -15.64
CA ARG A 96 -11.27 0.60 -16.62
C ARG A 96 -12.48 1.36 -17.17
N PRO A 97 -12.72 1.32 -18.49
CA PRO A 97 -13.93 1.89 -19.08
C PRO A 97 -15.20 1.28 -18.48
N SER A 98 -16.21 2.13 -18.24
CA SER A 98 -17.51 1.71 -17.69
C SER A 98 -18.27 0.73 -18.59
N GLU A 99 -17.96 0.76 -19.89
CA GLU A 99 -18.53 -0.04 -20.97
C GLU A 99 -17.99 -1.48 -20.98
N PHE A 100 -16.89 -1.75 -20.26
CA PHE A 100 -16.32 -3.09 -20.18
C PHE A 100 -17.11 -3.97 -19.20
N GLU A 101 -18.00 -4.80 -19.74
CA GLU A 101 -18.90 -5.66 -18.95
C GLU A 101 -18.36 -7.08 -18.68
N ARG A 102 -17.23 -7.45 -19.27
CA ARG A 102 -16.65 -8.80 -19.17
C ARG A 102 -16.01 -9.09 -17.81
N GLU A 103 -15.80 -10.37 -17.51
CA GLU A 103 -15.15 -10.78 -16.27
C GLU A 103 -13.66 -10.36 -16.32
N CYS A 104 -13.17 -9.79 -15.23
CA CYS A 104 -11.75 -9.56 -15.02
C CYS A 104 -11.29 -10.32 -13.78
N GLN A 105 -10.53 -11.40 -14.01
CA GLN A 105 -9.91 -12.17 -12.96
C GLN A 105 -8.54 -11.57 -12.61
N ILE A 106 -8.36 -11.19 -11.34
CA ILE A 106 -7.18 -10.50 -10.86
C ILE A 106 -6.50 -11.37 -9.80
N VAL A 107 -5.31 -11.89 -10.11
CA VAL A 107 -4.46 -12.61 -9.17
C VAL A 107 -3.52 -11.62 -8.49
N ILE A 108 -3.46 -11.65 -7.16
CA ILE A 108 -2.60 -10.81 -6.34
C ILE A 108 -1.77 -11.76 -5.47
N ASN A 109 -0.45 -11.63 -5.51
CA ASN A 109 0.44 -12.47 -4.76
C ASN A 109 1.57 -11.68 -4.11
N ASP A 110 1.96 -12.06 -2.90
CA ASP A 110 3.24 -11.68 -2.31
C ASP A 110 3.75 -12.85 -1.44
N ARG A 111 5.05 -12.88 -1.15
CA ARG A 111 5.63 -13.89 -0.25
C ARG A 111 5.54 -13.49 1.22
N ASP A 112 5.50 -12.19 1.50
CA ASP A 112 5.51 -11.64 2.85
C ASP A 112 4.13 -11.72 3.50
N ALA A 113 4.08 -12.29 4.71
CA ALA A 113 2.83 -12.52 5.42
C ALA A 113 2.16 -11.23 5.90
N ASP A 114 2.92 -10.19 6.24
CA ASP A 114 2.38 -8.90 6.69
C ASP A 114 1.81 -8.12 5.52
N VAL A 115 2.47 -8.18 4.35
CA VAL A 115 1.94 -7.62 3.09
C VAL A 115 0.62 -8.28 2.72
N VAL A 116 0.58 -9.62 2.65
CA VAL A 116 -0.64 -10.34 2.29
C VAL A 116 -1.75 -10.12 3.32
N LEU A 117 -1.43 -10.08 4.62
CA LEU A 117 -2.38 -9.74 5.66
C LEU A 117 -3.00 -8.36 5.41
N ARG A 118 -2.16 -7.34 5.17
CA ARG A 118 -2.65 -5.99 4.95
C ARG A 118 -3.54 -5.91 3.71
N ASN A 119 -3.09 -6.49 2.60
CA ASN A 119 -3.85 -6.53 1.36
C ASN A 119 -5.19 -7.26 1.54
N ALA A 120 -5.21 -8.37 2.29
CA ALA A 120 -6.43 -9.10 2.63
C ALA A 120 -7.41 -8.24 3.43
N VAL A 121 -6.94 -7.54 4.47
CA VAL A 121 -7.79 -6.68 5.31
C VAL A 121 -8.32 -5.49 4.52
N ILE A 122 -7.52 -4.84 3.68
CA ILE A 122 -7.96 -3.74 2.82
C ILE A 122 -9.06 -4.22 1.86
N LEU A 123 -8.85 -5.36 1.18
CA LEU A 123 -9.86 -5.92 0.28
C LEU A 123 -11.14 -6.31 1.04
N LEU A 124 -11.02 -6.93 2.23
CA LEU A 124 -12.18 -7.25 3.06
C LEU A 124 -12.94 -5.99 3.50
N LEU A 125 -12.24 -4.91 3.87
CA LEU A 125 -12.89 -3.64 4.20
C LEU A 125 -13.62 -3.08 2.98
N ALA A 126 -12.98 -3.03 1.81
CA ALA A 126 -13.61 -2.54 0.58
C ALA A 126 -14.85 -3.36 0.19
N PHE A 127 -14.82 -4.69 0.37
CA PHE A 127 -15.96 -5.58 0.11
C PHE A 127 -17.05 -5.52 1.19
N ASN A 128 -16.77 -5.01 2.38
CA ASN A 128 -17.78 -4.89 3.46
C ASN A 128 -18.40 -3.50 3.57
N PHE A 129 -17.70 -2.49 3.05
CA PHE A 129 -18.14 -1.10 3.00
C PHE A 129 -18.10 -0.61 1.54
N PRO A 130 -18.95 -1.22 0.67
CA PRO A 130 -19.06 -0.77 -0.72
C PRO A 130 -19.63 0.64 -0.73
N PHE A 131 -19.26 1.47 -1.70
CA PHE A 131 -19.57 2.91 -1.78
C PHE A 131 -18.65 3.86 -0.99
N GLY A 132 -17.57 3.33 -0.39
CA GLY A 132 -16.44 4.15 0.07
C GLY A 132 -16.57 4.69 1.50
N GLU A 133 -17.50 4.18 2.30
CA GLU A 133 -17.69 4.58 3.70
C GLU A 133 -16.46 4.24 4.56
N ALA A 134 -15.68 3.24 4.17
CA ALA A 134 -14.43 2.87 4.84
C ALA A 134 -13.17 3.46 4.20
N SER A 135 -13.27 4.38 3.22
CA SER A 135 -12.08 4.87 2.51
C SER A 135 -11.03 5.49 3.43
N GLU A 136 -11.43 6.32 4.39
CA GLU A 136 -10.49 6.91 5.35
C GLU A 136 -9.90 5.86 6.30
N LEU A 137 -10.72 4.90 6.75
CA LEU A 137 -10.23 3.78 7.55
C LEU A 137 -9.19 2.96 6.77
N ILE A 138 -9.46 2.65 5.49
CA ILE A 138 -8.54 1.92 4.62
C ILE A 138 -7.23 2.70 4.45
N VAL A 139 -7.30 4.01 4.19
CA VAL A 139 -6.09 4.86 4.05
C VAL A 139 -5.27 4.87 5.34
N HIS A 140 -5.89 5.03 6.50
CA HIS A 140 -5.18 4.99 7.77
C HIS A 140 -4.63 3.61 8.10
N PHE A 141 -5.39 2.54 7.83
CA PHE A 141 -4.91 1.17 7.98
C PHE A 141 -3.73 0.86 7.05
N TRP A 142 -3.69 1.48 5.88
CA TRP A 142 -2.65 1.24 4.89
C TRP A 142 -1.40 2.10 5.11
N TYR A 143 -1.54 3.36 5.51
CA TYR A 143 -0.44 4.34 5.51
C TYR A 143 -0.12 4.99 6.87
N SER A 144 -0.95 4.76 7.89
CA SER A 144 -0.75 5.37 9.22
C SER A 144 -0.26 4.37 10.26
N ALA A 145 0.56 4.87 11.19
CA ALA A 145 1.11 4.19 12.35
C ALA A 145 0.06 3.77 13.38
N ALA A 146 -1.00 4.57 13.47
CA ALA A 146 -2.11 4.39 14.37
C ALA A 146 -3.41 4.77 13.64
N LEU A 147 -4.53 4.39 14.24
CA LEU A 147 -5.88 4.65 13.76
C LEU A 147 -6.72 5.21 14.91
N PRO A 148 -7.79 5.97 14.61
CA PRO A 148 -8.77 6.31 15.62
C PRO A 148 -9.50 5.09 16.17
N THR A 149 -9.64 4.98 17.49
CA THR A 149 -10.38 3.88 18.15
C THR A 149 -11.75 3.66 17.54
N ALA A 150 -12.48 4.73 17.23
CA ALA A 150 -13.81 4.64 16.63
C ALA A 150 -13.78 3.92 15.26
N MET A 151 -12.85 4.30 14.38
CA MET A 151 -12.68 3.69 13.07
C MET A 151 -12.24 2.22 13.19
N TYR A 152 -11.25 1.94 14.05
CA TYR A 152 -10.78 0.57 14.28
C TYR A 152 -11.90 -0.34 14.80
N ASN A 153 -12.68 0.14 15.77
CA ASN A 153 -13.79 -0.64 16.30
C ASN A 153 -14.90 -0.86 15.27
N ALA A 154 -15.25 0.17 14.49
CA ALA A 154 -16.31 0.10 13.49
C ALA A 154 -15.99 -0.89 12.37
N GLY A 155 -14.80 -0.81 11.77
CA GLY A 155 -14.43 -1.70 10.66
C GLY A 155 -13.78 -3.00 11.11
N ILE A 156 -12.73 -2.94 11.93
CA ILE A 156 -11.92 -4.13 12.23
C ILE A 156 -12.59 -5.02 13.27
N VAL A 157 -12.98 -4.46 14.42
CA VAL A 157 -13.50 -5.25 15.55
C VAL A 157 -14.90 -5.76 15.32
N ARG A 158 -15.79 -4.91 14.78
CA ARG A 158 -17.21 -5.27 14.59
C ARG A 158 -17.50 -6.00 13.29
N VAL A 159 -16.65 -5.87 12.26
CA VAL A 159 -16.90 -6.44 10.94
C VAL A 159 -15.85 -7.48 10.55
N ILE A 160 -14.57 -7.11 10.46
CA ILE A 160 -13.54 -8.02 9.94
C ILE A 160 -13.27 -9.21 10.88
N ILE A 161 -13.06 -8.96 12.18
CA ILE A 161 -12.75 -10.01 13.15
C ILE A 161 -13.84 -11.09 13.23
N PRO A 162 -15.15 -10.74 13.38
CA PRO A 162 -16.21 -11.74 13.43
C PRO A 162 -16.28 -12.62 12.18
N GLN A 163 -16.10 -12.03 10.99
CA GLN A 163 -16.10 -12.79 9.74
C GLN A 163 -14.95 -13.78 9.63
N LEU A 164 -13.75 -13.37 10.07
CA LEU A 164 -12.60 -14.26 10.11
C LEU A 164 -12.80 -15.38 11.15
N LEU A 165 -13.42 -15.07 12.31
CA LEU A 165 -13.75 -16.07 13.32
C LEU A 165 -14.78 -17.09 12.81
N GLU A 166 -15.82 -16.63 12.13
CA GLU A 166 -16.83 -17.48 11.49
C GLU A 166 -16.16 -18.42 10.48
N PHE A 167 -15.31 -17.88 9.60
CA PHE A 167 -14.56 -18.68 8.65
C PHE A 167 -13.67 -19.73 9.34
N CYS A 168 -12.96 -19.33 10.39
CA CYS A 168 -12.13 -20.24 11.17
C CYS A 168 -12.94 -21.31 11.93
N GLY A 169 -14.23 -21.10 12.14
CA GLY A 169 -15.16 -22.07 12.73
C GLY A 169 -15.74 -23.08 11.74
N THR A 170 -15.54 -22.91 10.44
CA THR A 170 -16.07 -23.83 9.42
C THR A 170 -15.42 -25.22 9.51
N GLU A 171 -16.17 -26.27 9.18
CA GLU A 171 -15.63 -27.64 9.15
C GLU A 171 -14.42 -27.77 8.21
N GLN A 172 -14.48 -27.09 7.06
CA GLN A 172 -13.36 -27.03 6.11
C GLN A 172 -12.11 -26.47 6.78
N PHE A 173 -12.23 -25.42 7.59
CA PHE A 173 -11.11 -24.84 8.31
C PHE A 173 -10.58 -25.73 9.44
N VAL A 174 -11.49 -26.29 10.23
CA VAL A 174 -11.15 -27.15 11.36
C VAL A 174 -10.40 -28.40 10.89
N ASN A 175 -10.85 -29.01 9.80
CA ASN A 175 -10.28 -30.25 9.25
C ASN A 175 -9.09 -30.04 8.30
N ALA A 176 -8.82 -28.81 7.86
CA ALA A 176 -7.70 -28.53 6.97
C ALA A 176 -6.33 -28.82 7.62
N THR A 177 -5.45 -29.43 6.82
CA THR A 177 -4.06 -29.66 7.16
C THR A 177 -3.24 -28.37 6.95
N LYS A 178 -1.97 -28.38 7.40
CA LYS A 178 -1.07 -27.23 7.23
C LYS A 178 -0.68 -26.96 5.77
N GLU A 179 -0.88 -27.94 4.89
CA GLU A 179 -0.41 -27.94 3.50
C GLU A 179 -1.51 -27.61 2.49
N VAL A 180 -2.77 -27.56 2.94
CA VAL A 180 -3.92 -27.25 2.09
C VAL A 180 -4.38 -25.82 2.37
N PRO A 181 -4.30 -24.91 1.40
CA PRO A 181 -4.84 -23.57 1.55
C PRO A 181 -6.37 -23.62 1.51
N ILE A 182 -6.98 -22.63 2.14
CA ILE A 182 -8.41 -22.54 2.34
C ILE A 182 -8.88 -21.20 1.79
N SER A 183 -9.97 -21.23 1.05
CA SER A 183 -10.50 -20.03 0.42
C SER A 183 -11.63 -19.42 1.23
N ILE A 184 -11.52 -18.13 1.55
CA ILE A 184 -12.63 -17.29 1.98
C ILE A 184 -13.18 -16.59 0.74
N ALA A 185 -14.50 -16.67 0.52
CA ALA A 185 -15.16 -15.93 -0.53
C ALA A 185 -16.03 -14.80 0.04
N ARG A 186 -16.01 -13.65 -0.61
CA ARG A 186 -16.94 -12.53 -0.39
C ARG A 186 -17.44 -12.01 -1.72
N VAL A 187 -18.69 -11.58 -1.76
CA VAL A 187 -19.35 -11.14 -2.99
C VAL A 187 -20.01 -9.78 -2.72
N VAL A 188 -19.83 -8.85 -3.66
CA VAL A 188 -20.49 -7.55 -3.70
C VAL A 188 -20.92 -7.29 -5.13
N GLY A 189 -22.23 -7.18 -5.37
CA GLY A 189 -22.76 -7.10 -6.73
C GLY A 189 -22.31 -8.29 -7.57
N LYS A 190 -21.65 -8.03 -8.70
CA LYS A 190 -21.04 -9.07 -9.56
C LYS A 190 -19.59 -9.40 -9.18
N SER A 191 -18.96 -8.60 -8.32
CA SER A 191 -17.57 -8.81 -7.93
C SER A 191 -17.44 -9.85 -6.81
N THR A 192 -16.42 -10.71 -6.94
CA THR A 192 -16.07 -11.75 -5.97
C THR A 192 -14.63 -11.58 -5.51
N LEU A 193 -14.42 -11.58 -4.20
CA LEU A 193 -13.12 -11.69 -3.55
C LEU A 193 -12.92 -13.12 -3.08
N ARG A 194 -11.86 -13.77 -3.55
CA ARG A 194 -11.39 -15.07 -3.05
C ARG A 194 -10.02 -14.90 -2.39
N LEU A 195 -9.97 -15.06 -1.07
CA LEU A 195 -8.73 -15.06 -0.30
C LEU A 195 -8.30 -16.50 -0.08
N THR A 196 -7.18 -16.92 -0.65
CA THR A 196 -6.67 -18.30 -0.52
C THR A 196 -5.44 -18.29 0.37
N LEU A 197 -5.62 -18.73 1.62
CA LEU A 197 -4.59 -18.67 2.65
C LEU A 197 -4.43 -20.02 3.33
N PHE A 198 -3.24 -20.34 3.79
CA PHE A 198 -3.03 -21.48 4.67
C PHE A 198 -3.68 -21.23 6.03
N LYS A 199 -4.05 -22.32 6.72
CA LYS A 199 -4.65 -22.27 8.06
C LYS A 199 -3.87 -21.39 9.04
N GLN A 200 -2.54 -21.52 9.05
CA GLN A 200 -1.67 -20.74 9.93
C GLN A 200 -1.69 -19.24 9.62
N GLU A 201 -1.85 -18.86 8.35
CA GLU A 201 -1.91 -17.48 7.91
C GLU A 201 -3.25 -16.84 8.30
N SER A 202 -4.35 -17.57 8.13
CA SER A 202 -5.67 -17.09 8.57
C SER A 202 -5.68 -16.84 10.09
N LEU A 203 -5.10 -17.76 10.87
CA LEU A 203 -4.91 -17.60 12.31
C LEU A 203 -3.93 -16.45 12.64
N TYR A 204 -2.91 -16.25 11.81
CA TYR A 204 -1.99 -15.12 11.93
C TYR A 204 -2.71 -13.79 11.81
N ILE A 205 -3.55 -13.61 10.78
CA ILE A 205 -4.36 -12.41 10.58
C ILE A 205 -5.23 -12.15 11.81
N LEU A 206 -5.98 -13.16 12.26
CA LEU A 206 -6.81 -13.05 13.45
C LEU A 206 -6.01 -12.64 14.68
N ARG A 207 -4.85 -13.26 14.90
CA ARG A 207 -3.98 -12.95 16.04
C ARG A 207 -3.49 -11.51 15.99
N VAL A 208 -3.05 -11.03 14.82
CA VAL A 208 -2.55 -9.67 14.61
C VAL A 208 -3.64 -8.62 14.82
N LEU A 209 -4.85 -8.84 14.29
CA LEU A 209 -5.98 -7.91 14.49
C LEU A 209 -6.54 -7.94 15.92
N ARG A 210 -6.45 -9.09 16.61
CA ARG A 210 -6.92 -9.22 18.00
C ARG A 210 -5.89 -8.81 19.04
N SER A 211 -4.60 -8.80 18.70
CA SER A 211 -3.58 -8.27 19.59
C SER A 211 -3.78 -6.77 19.71
N ARG A 212 -4.58 -6.35 20.70
CA ARG A 212 -4.38 -5.03 21.30
C ARG A 212 -2.97 -5.10 21.84
N ASN A 213 -2.02 -4.45 21.17
CA ASN A 213 -0.62 -4.49 21.56
C ASN A 213 -0.55 -4.31 23.09
N ASN A 214 0.03 -5.27 23.81
CA ASN A 214 0.25 -5.18 25.28
C ASN A 214 1.24 -4.05 25.65
N VAL A 215 1.58 -3.21 24.68
CA VAL A 215 2.50 -2.09 24.75
C VAL A 215 1.63 -0.84 24.65
N SER A 216 1.83 0.12 25.54
CA SER A 216 1.06 1.37 25.50
C SER A 216 1.28 2.09 24.16
N ILE A 217 0.28 2.88 23.75
CA ILE A 217 0.38 3.75 22.56
C ILE A 217 1.61 4.66 22.68
N GLU A 218 1.85 5.20 23.87
CA GLU A 218 3.00 6.07 24.16
C GLU A 218 4.34 5.37 23.96
N MET A 219 4.50 4.15 24.47
CA MET A 219 5.72 3.36 24.28
C MET A 219 5.94 3.03 22.80
N SER A 220 4.86 2.71 22.08
CA SER A 220 4.91 2.38 20.65
C SER A 220 5.26 3.61 19.82
N GLN A 221 4.68 4.77 20.13
CA GLN A 221 4.99 6.04 19.49
C GLN A 221 6.42 6.50 19.80
N LYS A 222 6.89 6.30 21.03
CA LYS A 222 8.28 6.58 21.42
C LYS A 222 9.24 5.71 20.63
N HIS A 223 9.03 4.39 20.61
CA HIS A 223 9.87 3.47 19.85
C HIS A 223 9.85 3.80 18.35
N ARG A 224 8.69 4.15 17.81
CA ARG A 224 8.58 4.62 16.44
C ARG A 224 9.40 5.89 16.21
N ALA A 225 9.26 6.90 17.08
CA ALA A 225 10.00 8.15 16.97
C ALA A 225 11.50 7.90 17.04
N GLU A 226 11.95 6.98 17.89
CA GLU A 226 13.35 6.51 17.92
C GLU A 226 13.74 5.91 16.55
N VAL A 227 12.96 4.99 15.99
CA VAL A 227 13.28 4.39 14.68
C VAL A 227 13.24 5.41 13.53
N MET A 228 12.27 6.32 13.51
CA MET A 228 11.99 7.20 12.36
C MET A 228 12.74 8.54 12.39
N LEU A 229 13.16 9.00 13.58
CA LEU A 229 13.81 10.30 13.80
C LEU A 229 15.18 10.18 14.43
N ALA A 230 15.39 9.21 15.33
CA ALA A 230 16.73 8.99 15.87
C ALA A 230 17.50 8.24 14.79
N SER A 231 18.26 9.00 14.01
CA SER A 231 19.30 8.44 13.17
C SER A 231 20.26 7.70 14.10
N SER A 232 20.04 6.39 14.22
CA SER A 232 20.88 5.50 15.03
C SER A 232 22.28 5.45 14.42
N THR A 233 22.38 5.84 13.14
CA THR A 233 23.63 5.97 12.40
C THR A 233 23.68 7.28 11.58
N LEU A 234 24.90 7.77 11.30
CA LEU A 234 25.09 8.90 10.36
C LEU A 234 24.55 8.60 8.95
N PHE A 235 24.52 7.32 8.56
CA PHE A 235 24.00 6.89 7.27
C PHE A 235 22.50 7.20 7.11
N GLU A 236 21.70 6.91 8.14
CA GLU A 236 20.25 7.17 8.13
C GLU A 236 19.95 8.66 8.06
N LEU A 237 20.67 9.47 8.85
CA LEU A 237 20.57 10.92 8.79
C LEU A 237 20.88 11.44 7.39
N ASP A 238 22.02 11.01 6.83
CA ASP A 238 22.45 11.42 5.50
C ASP A 238 21.43 11.03 4.42
N HIS A 239 20.81 9.86 4.55
CA HIS A 239 19.78 9.42 3.60
C HIS A 239 18.50 10.27 3.68
N ILE A 240 18.02 10.60 4.87
CA ILE A 240 16.83 11.46 5.05
C ILE A 240 17.12 12.87 4.54
N GLU A 241 18.28 13.42 4.90
CA GLU A 241 18.69 14.75 4.48
C GLU A 241 18.95 14.83 2.95
N LEU A 242 19.36 13.73 2.31
CA LEU A 242 19.43 13.63 0.85
C LEU A 242 18.04 13.75 0.21
N LEU A 243 17.02 13.11 0.80
CA LEU A 243 15.63 13.29 0.35
C LEU A 243 15.18 14.74 0.55
N TYR A 244 15.60 15.41 1.64
CA TYR A 244 15.28 16.81 1.87
C TYR A 244 15.96 17.77 0.88
N LEU A 245 17.19 17.48 0.45
CA LEU A 245 17.89 18.29 -0.56
C LEU A 245 17.08 18.44 -1.85
N VAL A 246 16.48 17.34 -2.33
CA VAL A 246 15.69 17.32 -3.57
C VAL A 246 14.22 17.72 -3.35
N THR A 247 13.85 18.08 -2.12
CA THR A 247 12.48 18.46 -1.74
C THR A 247 12.37 19.97 -1.54
N LEU A 248 11.24 20.57 -1.97
CA LEU A 248 10.97 21.99 -1.76
C LEU A 248 10.96 22.34 -0.25
N PRO A 249 11.41 23.54 0.16
CA PRO A 249 11.70 23.85 1.56
C PRO A 249 10.56 23.53 2.53
N HIS A 250 9.36 24.09 2.32
CA HIS A 250 8.21 23.84 3.19
C HIS A 250 7.64 22.40 3.08
N ARG A 251 7.94 21.65 2.01
CA ARG A 251 7.53 20.24 1.89
C ARG A 251 8.33 19.33 2.82
N ARG A 252 9.56 19.71 3.17
CA ARG A 252 10.38 18.98 4.16
C ARG A 252 9.71 18.94 5.53
N LEU A 253 9.00 20.00 5.91
CA LEU A 253 8.20 20.01 7.14
C LEU A 253 7.08 18.97 7.10
N SER A 254 6.43 18.80 5.94
CA SER A 254 5.40 17.77 5.78
C SER A 254 5.94 16.38 6.00
N ASP A 255 7.12 16.08 5.46
CA ASP A 255 7.80 14.79 5.68
C ASP A 255 8.22 14.62 7.14
N ARG A 256 8.86 15.65 7.71
CA ARG A 256 9.26 15.64 9.12
C ARG A 256 8.08 15.37 10.05
N ARG A 257 6.93 16.02 9.85
CA ARG A 257 5.73 15.78 10.67
C ARG A 257 5.21 14.36 10.53
N TRP A 258 5.22 13.80 9.32
CA TRP A 258 4.84 12.40 9.13
C TRP A 258 5.84 11.47 9.82
N ARG A 259 7.15 11.75 9.74
CA ARG A 259 8.17 11.01 10.52
C ARG A 259 8.01 11.18 12.03
N GLU A 260 7.46 12.29 12.52
CA GLU A 260 7.22 12.57 13.95
C GLU A 260 5.92 11.98 14.49
N THR A 261 4.89 11.85 13.66
CA THR A 261 3.57 11.36 14.08
C THR A 261 3.27 9.95 13.59
N GLY A 262 3.79 9.59 12.43
CA GLY A 262 3.48 8.37 11.69
C GLY A 262 2.09 8.38 11.06
N ILE A 263 1.36 9.51 11.09
CA ILE A 263 -0.03 9.59 10.64
C ILE A 263 -0.08 10.27 9.27
N LEU A 264 -0.68 9.60 8.28
CA LEU A 264 -0.88 10.19 6.96
C LEU A 264 -2.08 11.13 6.99
N LEU A 265 -1.81 12.43 7.18
CA LEU A 265 -2.82 13.49 7.22
C LEU A 265 -2.27 14.80 6.63
N PRO A 266 -3.15 15.74 6.24
CA PRO A 266 -2.73 17.10 5.93
C PRO A 266 -2.01 17.76 7.10
N TYR A 267 -1.00 18.57 6.81
CA TYR A 267 -0.12 19.17 7.82
C TYR A 267 -0.88 19.95 8.90
N GLY A 268 -2.03 20.57 8.62
CA GLY A 268 -2.78 21.31 9.65
C GLY A 268 -3.64 20.44 10.58
N TYR A 269 -3.82 19.16 10.28
CA TYR A 269 -4.86 18.34 10.92
C TYR A 269 -4.36 17.77 12.24
N SER A 270 -5.28 17.69 13.22
CA SER A 270 -4.97 17.10 14.51
C SER A 270 -4.71 15.60 14.37
N THR A 271 -3.69 15.11 15.07
CA THR A 271 -3.44 13.67 15.27
C THR A 271 -4.04 13.18 16.59
N GLU A 272 -4.77 14.04 17.30
CA GLU A 272 -5.50 13.66 18.50
C GLU A 272 -6.55 12.61 18.17
N GLY A 273 -6.70 11.61 19.05
CA GLY A 273 -7.61 10.50 18.84
C GLY A 273 -7.04 9.34 18.02
N PHE A 274 -5.83 9.44 17.46
CA PHE A 274 -5.10 8.30 16.86
C PHE A 274 -4.43 7.45 17.95
N ASP A 275 -5.24 6.66 18.64
CA ASP A 275 -4.91 5.98 19.90
C ASP A 275 -4.83 4.45 19.79
N VAL A 276 -5.14 3.88 18.62
CA VAL A 276 -4.96 2.44 18.35
C VAL A 276 -3.80 2.23 17.41
N MET A 277 -2.74 1.57 17.86
CA MET A 277 -1.63 1.19 16.99
C MET A 277 -2.11 0.35 15.81
N ASN A 278 -1.60 0.66 14.63
CA ASN A 278 -1.86 -0.14 13.45
C ASN A 278 -1.29 -1.56 13.66
N PRO A 279 -2.14 -2.60 13.55
CA PRO A 279 -1.70 -3.97 13.81
C PRO A 279 -0.67 -4.48 12.81
N THR A 280 -0.51 -3.84 11.63
CA THR A 280 0.48 -4.25 10.62
C THR A 280 1.89 -3.69 10.86
N ARG A 281 2.18 -3.11 12.04
CA ARG A 281 3.52 -2.68 12.53
C ARG A 281 4.36 -1.92 11.50
N MET A 282 4.06 -0.63 11.32
CA MET A 282 4.50 0.15 10.16
C MET A 282 5.76 1.02 10.39
N PHE A 283 6.88 0.49 10.90
CA PHE A 283 8.04 1.35 11.25
C PHE A 283 9.38 0.78 10.79
N HIS A 284 10.06 1.54 9.94
CA HIS A 284 11.46 1.36 9.56
C HIS A 284 12.03 2.74 9.18
N ASP A 285 13.27 3.04 9.57
CA ASP A 285 13.93 4.35 9.48
C ASP A 285 13.83 5.04 8.09
N LEU A 286 13.97 4.26 7.01
CA LEU A 286 13.91 4.71 5.63
C LEU A 286 12.52 4.64 4.97
N SER A 287 11.48 4.26 5.73
CA SER A 287 10.13 4.17 5.20
C SER A 287 9.65 5.51 4.66
N ASN A 288 9.11 5.52 3.45
CA ASN A 288 8.49 6.69 2.85
C ASN A 288 7.20 6.28 2.10
N PRO A 289 6.01 6.72 2.54
CA PRO A 289 4.76 6.33 1.91
C PRO A 289 4.60 6.94 0.51
N ILE A 290 5.36 8.00 0.18
CA ILE A 290 5.33 8.67 -1.12
C ILE A 290 6.18 7.92 -2.16
N GLU A 291 7.00 6.96 -1.75
CA GLU A 291 7.82 6.18 -2.68
C GLU A 291 6.94 5.45 -3.72
N GLY A 292 7.31 5.56 -5.00
CA GLY A 292 6.52 5.02 -6.11
C GLY A 292 5.25 5.81 -6.44
N THR A 293 4.89 6.84 -5.67
CA THR A 293 3.71 7.67 -5.97
C THR A 293 4.05 8.82 -6.89
N HIS A 294 3.27 8.98 -7.96
CA HIS A 294 3.28 10.19 -8.79
C HIS A 294 2.31 11.22 -8.22
N ILE A 295 2.80 12.14 -7.38
CA ILE A 295 2.00 13.27 -6.86
C ILE A 295 2.21 14.48 -7.79
N PRO A 296 1.20 14.93 -8.57
CA PRO A 296 1.35 16.11 -9.44
C PRO A 296 1.77 17.33 -8.61
N ILE A 297 2.91 17.92 -8.98
CA ILE A 297 3.56 19.00 -8.24
C ILE A 297 2.93 20.37 -8.58
N ASP A 298 2.33 20.47 -9.77
CA ASP A 298 1.91 21.68 -10.47
C ASP A 298 0.41 21.98 -10.37
N GLN A 299 -0.42 21.00 -9.98
CA GLN A 299 -1.83 21.25 -9.78
C GLN A 299 -2.04 22.12 -8.53
N THR A 300 -2.53 23.34 -8.76
CA THR A 300 -3.09 24.23 -7.74
C THR A 300 -4.19 23.47 -7.02
N SER A 301 -4.18 23.53 -5.69
CA SER A 301 -5.11 22.81 -4.82
C SER A 301 -6.57 23.09 -5.16
N THR A 302 -7.19 22.22 -5.94
CA THR A 302 -8.65 22.25 -6.18
C THR A 302 -9.42 21.80 -4.93
N ASP A 303 -8.76 21.05 -4.03
CA ASP A 303 -9.42 20.32 -2.94
C ASP A 303 -9.14 20.90 -1.54
N GLY A 304 -8.67 22.15 -1.46
CA GLY A 304 -8.35 22.79 -0.18
C GLY A 304 -7.07 22.29 0.51
N VAL A 305 -6.27 21.47 -0.18
CA VAL A 305 -4.98 20.96 0.31
C VAL A 305 -3.91 22.04 0.23
N ALA A 306 -3.11 22.23 1.28
CA ALA A 306 -2.02 23.20 1.22
C ALA A 306 -1.01 22.83 0.10
N PHE A 307 -0.58 23.82 -0.70
CA PHE A 307 0.34 23.59 -1.83
C PHE A 307 1.60 22.80 -1.43
N ASN A 308 2.14 23.08 -0.24
CA ASN A 308 3.33 22.45 0.32
C ASN A 308 3.06 21.19 1.17
N GLY A 309 1.80 20.77 1.33
CA GLY A 309 1.41 19.63 2.15
C GLY A 309 1.43 18.31 1.38
N LEU A 310 2.62 17.77 1.09
CA LEU A 310 2.78 16.56 0.26
C LEU A 310 2.04 15.33 0.81
N HIS A 311 2.14 15.10 2.12
CA HIS A 311 1.44 13.99 2.79
C HIS A 311 -0.08 14.20 2.84
N GLY A 312 -0.52 15.46 2.89
CA GLY A 312 -1.94 15.81 2.76
C GLY A 312 -2.47 15.52 1.36
N ARG A 313 -1.72 15.86 0.31
CA ARG A 313 -2.08 15.52 -1.07
C ARG A 313 -2.20 14.01 -1.24
N MET A 314 -1.17 13.29 -0.78
CA MET A 314 -1.18 11.83 -0.80
C MET A 314 -2.41 11.26 -0.06
N PHE A 315 -2.76 11.78 1.12
CA PHE A 315 -3.96 11.34 1.85
C PHE A 315 -5.22 11.44 0.97
N PHE A 316 -5.45 12.59 0.34
CA PHE A 316 -6.64 12.79 -0.48
C PHE A 316 -6.61 11.97 -1.77
N GLU A 317 -5.46 11.87 -2.46
CA GLU A 317 -5.30 11.00 -3.63
C GLU A 317 -5.60 9.54 -3.30
N ARG A 318 -5.03 9.01 -2.20
CA ARG A 318 -5.30 7.64 -1.77
C ARG A 318 -6.76 7.46 -1.38
N ARG A 319 -7.34 8.41 -0.65
CA ARG A 319 -8.74 8.35 -0.25
C ARG A 319 -9.66 8.33 -1.45
N ASN A 320 -9.41 9.18 -2.45
CA ASN A 320 -10.20 9.24 -3.67
C ASN A 320 -10.08 7.95 -4.48
N LEU A 321 -8.85 7.44 -4.67
CA LEU A 321 -8.62 6.15 -5.34
C LEU A 321 -9.37 5.00 -4.64
N VAL A 322 -9.30 4.93 -3.31
CA VAL A 322 -10.01 3.91 -2.53
C VAL A 322 -11.53 4.08 -2.64
N THR A 323 -12.03 5.31 -2.57
CA THR A 323 -13.47 5.60 -2.75
C THR A 323 -13.95 5.17 -4.13
N GLU A 324 -13.24 5.54 -5.20
CA GLU A 324 -13.57 5.14 -6.56
C GLU A 324 -13.53 3.63 -6.72
N PHE A 325 -12.50 2.97 -6.18
CA PHE A 325 -12.40 1.52 -6.16
C PHE A 325 -13.64 0.89 -5.48
N CYS A 326 -14.01 1.34 -4.29
CA CYS A 326 -15.18 0.83 -3.57
C CYS A 326 -16.52 1.12 -4.28
N LEU A 327 -16.62 2.23 -5.02
CA LEU A 327 -17.81 2.57 -5.81
C LEU A 327 -17.99 1.67 -7.03
N VAL A 328 -16.89 1.27 -7.68
CA VAL A 328 -16.96 0.42 -8.88
C VAL A 328 -17.09 -1.07 -8.55
N LEU A 329 -16.65 -1.53 -7.37
CA LEU A 329 -16.73 -2.95 -6.98
C LEU A 329 -18.11 -3.60 -7.24
N PRO A 330 -19.26 -3.02 -6.84
CA PRO A 330 -20.57 -3.63 -7.07
C PRO A 330 -20.99 -3.65 -8.55
N LEU A 331 -20.45 -2.73 -9.36
CA LEU A 331 -20.85 -2.48 -10.73
C LEU A 331 -20.10 -3.38 -11.71
N LEU A 332 -18.84 -3.71 -11.39
CA LEU A 332 -17.95 -4.48 -12.24
C LEU A 332 -18.07 -5.99 -11.99
N ASN A 333 -17.72 -6.79 -12.99
CA ASN A 333 -17.54 -8.24 -12.86
C ASN A 333 -16.07 -8.56 -12.58
N LEU A 334 -15.66 -8.48 -11.31
CA LEU A 334 -14.28 -8.72 -10.88
C LEU A 334 -14.16 -10.03 -10.12
N ARG A 335 -13.08 -10.77 -10.32
CA ARG A 335 -12.74 -11.94 -9.52
C ARG A 335 -11.33 -11.82 -8.96
N PHE A 336 -11.22 -11.41 -7.70
CA PHE A 336 -9.93 -11.32 -7.03
C PHE A 336 -9.51 -12.67 -6.46
N HIS A 337 -8.24 -13.02 -6.64
CA HIS A 337 -7.58 -14.14 -5.96
C HIS A 337 -6.33 -13.62 -5.25
N LEU A 338 -6.35 -13.58 -3.92
CA LEU A 338 -5.18 -13.25 -3.12
C LEU A 338 -4.51 -14.53 -2.62
N SER A 339 -3.19 -14.66 -2.82
CA SER A 339 -2.39 -15.78 -2.35
C SER A 339 -1.09 -15.33 -1.67
N ARG A 340 -0.52 -16.19 -0.81
CA ARG A 340 0.82 -16.00 -0.26
C ARG A 340 1.77 -17.12 -0.68
N VAL A 341 2.48 -16.93 -1.78
CA VAL A 341 3.54 -17.85 -2.21
C VAL A 341 4.73 -17.11 -2.78
N ASP A 342 5.89 -17.77 -2.80
CA ASP A 342 7.02 -17.30 -3.60
C ASP A 342 6.59 -17.18 -5.07
N ALA A 343 6.91 -16.07 -5.72
CA ALA A 343 6.49 -15.78 -7.09
C ALA A 343 6.89 -16.91 -8.08
N ARG A 344 8.00 -17.62 -7.85
CA ARG A 344 8.43 -18.77 -8.64
C ARG A 344 7.46 -19.95 -8.59
N LEU A 345 6.75 -20.10 -7.47
CA LEU A 345 5.81 -21.18 -7.20
C LEU A 345 4.36 -20.81 -7.57
N LEU A 346 4.09 -19.53 -7.86
CA LEU A 346 2.75 -19.02 -8.12
C LEU A 346 2.05 -19.78 -9.27
N PRO A 347 2.64 -19.98 -10.46
CA PRO A 347 1.99 -20.76 -11.52
C PRO A 347 1.57 -22.17 -11.10
N ALA A 348 2.41 -22.87 -10.34
CA ALA A 348 2.11 -24.21 -9.86
C ALA A 348 1.01 -24.20 -8.79
N SER A 349 1.08 -23.25 -7.86
CA SER A 349 0.06 -23.05 -6.82
C SER A 349 -1.32 -22.77 -7.40
N LEU A 350 -1.41 -21.94 -8.45
CA LEU A 350 -2.68 -21.66 -9.12
C LEU A 350 -3.28 -22.92 -9.76
N LYS A 351 -2.47 -23.76 -10.42
CA LYS A 351 -2.94 -25.03 -10.99
C LYS A 351 -3.47 -25.98 -9.92
N LEU A 352 -2.76 -26.08 -8.78
CA LEU A 352 -3.20 -26.89 -7.64
C LEU A 352 -4.53 -26.39 -7.06
N ASN A 353 -4.78 -25.08 -7.12
CA ASN A 353 -6.05 -24.46 -6.72
C ASN A 353 -7.11 -24.44 -7.85
N HIS A 354 -6.94 -25.25 -8.89
CA HIS A 354 -7.83 -25.38 -10.05
C HIS A 354 -8.04 -24.08 -10.84
N MET A 355 -7.06 -23.19 -10.84
CA MET A 355 -7.06 -21.98 -11.66
C MET A 355 -6.18 -22.20 -12.89
N ASN A 356 -6.62 -21.68 -14.04
CA ASN A 356 -5.83 -21.68 -15.26
C ASN A 356 -4.80 -20.54 -15.20
N PRO A 357 -3.49 -20.78 -15.10
CA PRO A 357 -2.51 -19.70 -15.06
C PRO A 357 -2.15 -19.25 -16.49
N ARG A 358 -3.10 -18.65 -17.21
CA ARG A 358 -2.86 -18.05 -18.53
C ARG A 358 -3.35 -16.61 -18.49
N PHE A 359 -2.42 -15.66 -18.60
CA PHE A 359 -2.67 -14.26 -18.30
C PHE A 359 -2.56 -13.37 -19.54
N ASP A 360 -3.41 -12.36 -19.62
CA ASP A 360 -3.32 -11.26 -20.58
C ASP A 360 -2.23 -10.28 -20.14
N CYS A 361 -2.20 -9.90 -18.85
CA CYS A 361 -1.19 -9.00 -18.32
C CYS A 361 -0.58 -9.56 -17.03
N ILE A 362 0.75 -9.51 -16.92
CA ILE A 362 1.50 -9.91 -15.73
C ILE A 362 2.38 -8.74 -15.29
N ASP A 363 2.15 -8.23 -14.09
CA ASP A 363 3.05 -7.34 -13.36
C ASP A 363 3.96 -8.18 -12.46
N VAL A 364 5.27 -8.09 -12.73
CA VAL A 364 6.32 -8.74 -11.92
C VAL A 364 7.03 -7.78 -10.97
N SER A 365 6.49 -6.57 -10.80
CA SER A 365 7.07 -5.51 -9.98
C SER A 365 8.55 -5.33 -10.35
N ASN A 366 9.42 -5.25 -9.34
CA ASN A 366 10.86 -5.17 -9.50
C ASN A 366 11.58 -6.53 -9.37
N ILE A 367 10.88 -7.68 -9.37
CA ILE A 367 11.55 -8.97 -9.10
C ILE A 367 12.53 -9.39 -10.21
N ALA A 368 12.47 -8.76 -11.39
CA ALA A 368 13.44 -8.96 -12.46
C ALA A 368 14.82 -8.35 -12.16
N ASP A 369 14.94 -7.49 -11.14
CA ASP A 369 16.22 -6.99 -10.69
C ASP A 369 17.13 -8.12 -10.20
N HIS A 370 18.44 -7.94 -10.40
CA HIS A 370 19.46 -8.92 -10.02
C HIS A 370 19.55 -9.16 -8.51
N ILE A 371 19.12 -8.18 -7.69
CA ILE A 371 19.02 -8.29 -6.23
C ILE A 371 17.82 -9.15 -5.78
N HIS A 372 16.93 -9.51 -6.72
CA HIS A 372 15.72 -10.30 -6.49
C HIS A 372 15.81 -11.64 -7.23
N LEU A 373 15.01 -11.89 -8.27
CA LEU A 373 15.06 -13.13 -9.05
C LEU A 373 15.98 -13.02 -10.27
N GLY A 374 16.12 -11.83 -10.84
CA GLY A 374 16.81 -11.62 -12.11
C GLY A 374 15.95 -11.94 -13.34
N ILE A 375 16.15 -11.18 -14.41
CA ILE A 375 15.41 -11.25 -15.68
C ILE A 375 15.23 -12.70 -16.18
N LYS A 376 16.31 -13.51 -16.18
CA LYS A 376 16.26 -14.89 -16.72
C LYS A 376 15.28 -15.77 -15.96
N ALA A 377 15.30 -15.72 -14.62
CA ALA A 377 14.40 -16.54 -13.81
C ALA A 377 12.95 -16.03 -13.94
N THR A 378 12.76 -14.71 -13.93
CA THR A 378 11.44 -14.09 -14.10
C THR A 378 10.79 -14.50 -15.43
N LEU A 379 11.52 -14.42 -16.54
CA LEU A 379 11.01 -14.83 -17.86
C LEU A 379 10.77 -16.34 -17.94
N ALA A 380 11.61 -17.16 -17.32
CA ALA A 380 11.42 -18.61 -17.29
C ALA A 380 10.17 -19.01 -16.48
N THR A 381 9.84 -18.28 -15.42
CA THR A 381 8.64 -18.52 -14.60
C THR A 381 7.37 -18.00 -15.27
N PHE A 382 7.38 -16.76 -15.75
CA PHE A 382 6.16 -16.06 -16.16
C PHE A 382 5.93 -16.03 -17.67
N GLY A 383 6.97 -16.20 -18.49
CA GLY A 383 6.81 -16.29 -19.95
C GLY A 383 5.87 -17.42 -20.39
N PRO A 384 5.97 -18.65 -19.85
CA PRO A 384 5.10 -19.76 -20.23
C PRO A 384 3.62 -19.60 -19.83
N VAL A 385 3.32 -18.70 -18.89
CA VAL A 385 1.95 -18.45 -18.39
C VAL A 385 1.32 -17.20 -19.00
N LEU A 386 2.00 -16.51 -19.91
CA LEU A 386 1.33 -15.54 -20.79
C LEU A 386 0.42 -16.25 -21.78
N LYS A 387 -0.70 -15.61 -22.13
CA LYS A 387 -1.50 -16.02 -23.27
C LYS A 387 -0.66 -15.97 -24.55
N SER A 388 -0.88 -16.94 -25.43
CA SER A 388 -0.18 -16.99 -26.71
C SER A 388 -0.66 -15.85 -27.61
N LYS A 389 0.14 -15.48 -28.63
CA LYS A 389 -0.27 -14.45 -29.60
C LYS A 389 -1.59 -14.77 -30.31
N SER A 390 -1.95 -16.05 -30.44
CA SER A 390 -3.24 -16.48 -30.99
C SER A 390 -4.41 -16.32 -30.01
N GLU A 391 -4.15 -16.35 -28.70
CA GLU A 391 -5.18 -16.13 -27.68
C GLU A 391 -5.37 -14.62 -27.42
N ASN A 392 -4.26 -13.90 -27.25
CA ASN A 392 -4.22 -12.45 -27.12
C ASN A 392 -2.89 -11.91 -27.71
N PRO A 393 -2.91 -11.15 -28.83
CA PRO A 393 -1.70 -10.58 -29.44
C PRO A 393 -1.06 -9.47 -28.59
N HIS A 394 -1.78 -8.92 -27.60
CA HIS A 394 -1.35 -7.86 -26.69
C HIS A 394 -0.87 -8.38 -25.33
N ALA A 395 -0.83 -9.70 -25.15
CA ALA A 395 -0.40 -10.31 -23.89
C ALA A 395 0.99 -9.80 -23.46
N THR A 396 1.07 -9.23 -22.26
CA THR A 396 2.23 -8.43 -21.83
C THR A 396 2.72 -8.84 -20.44
N LEU A 397 4.05 -8.85 -20.27
CA LEU A 397 4.71 -8.92 -18.97
C LEU A 397 5.45 -7.60 -18.72
N LEU A 398 5.11 -6.95 -17.62
CA LEU A 398 5.65 -5.65 -17.22
C LEU A 398 6.52 -5.79 -15.98
N THR A 399 7.68 -5.12 -15.99
CA THR A 399 8.60 -5.07 -14.85
C THR A 399 9.20 -3.66 -14.73
N TYR A 400 9.52 -3.27 -13.51
CA TYR A 400 10.32 -2.10 -13.20
C TYR A 400 11.76 -2.54 -12.90
N LEU A 401 12.76 -1.88 -13.47
CA LEU A 401 14.18 -2.16 -13.24
C LEU A 401 14.81 -0.96 -12.55
N ILE A 402 15.56 -1.22 -11.46
CA ILE A 402 16.21 -0.19 -10.62
C ILE A 402 17.69 -0.04 -10.98
#